data_AF-A0A930A9H0-F1
#
_entry.id   AF-A0A930A9H0-F1
#
_cell.length_a   1.000
_cell.length_b   1.000
_cell.length_c   1.000
_cell.angle_alpha   90.00
_cell.angle_beta   90.00
_cell.angle_gamma   90.00
#
_symmetry.space_group_name_H-M   'P 1'
#
loop_
_entity.id
_entity.type
_entity.pdbx_description
1 polymer ?
#
loop_
_entity_poly.entity_id
_entity_poly.type
_entity_poly.pdbx_seq_one_letter_code
_entity_poly.pdbx_strand_id
1 'polypeptide(L)'
;MLLQEILDNHLTSYHQEFPTWQDAIKGCGETLIEQGFIDNRYVEAIIKCVTEYGPYIVICPNVAMPHSTLGAEGVYKTGISFM
;
A
#
# COMPACT_ATOMS: atom_id res chain seq x y z
N MET A 1 -3.45 2.56 20.27
CA MET A 1 -4.63 2.38 19.38
C MET A 1 -4.14 2.47 17.96
N LEU A 2 -4.56 1.58 17.05
CA LEU A 2 -3.98 1.46 15.69
C LEU A 2 -3.89 2.79 14.93
N LEU A 3 -4.96 3.61 14.95
CA LEU A 3 -4.96 4.90 14.26
C LEU A 3 -3.94 5.90 14.84
N GLN A 4 -3.76 5.91 16.16
CA GLN A 4 -2.76 6.77 16.80
C GLN A 4 -1.34 6.35 16.38
N GLU A 5 -1.09 5.04 16.28
CA GLU A 5 0.21 4.51 15.85
C GLU A 5 0.52 4.87 14.39
N ILE A 6 -0.48 4.86 13.51
CA ILE A 6 -0.33 5.32 12.12
C ILE A 6 0.09 6.79 12.08
N LEU A 7 -0.56 7.64 12.89
CA LEU A 7 -0.24 9.08 12.96
C LEU A 7 1.14 9.34 13.57
N ASP A 8 1.46 8.68 14.69
CA ASP A 8 2.71 8.87 15.43
C ASP A 8 3.94 8.44 14.62
N ASN A 9 3.79 7.41 13.77
CA ASN A 9 4.85 6.92 12.90
C ASN A 9 4.86 7.60 11.52
N HIS A 10 4.07 8.65 11.33
CA HIS A 10 3.94 9.37 10.06
C HIS A 10 3.58 8.45 8.89
N LEU A 11 2.76 7.41 9.12
CA LEU A 11 2.33 6.42 8.12
C LEU A 11 1.10 6.89 7.33
N THR A 12 1.02 8.19 7.03
CA THR A 12 -0.08 8.79 6.27
C THR A 12 0.42 9.56 5.06
N SER A 13 -0.24 9.44 3.93
CA SER A 13 -0.01 10.28 2.75
C SER A 13 -1.33 10.87 2.23
N TYR A 14 -1.26 11.97 1.48
CA TYR A 14 -2.45 12.66 0.98
C TYR A 14 -2.18 13.13 -0.44
N HIS A 15 -3.06 12.75 -1.37
CA HIS A 15 -2.92 13.07 -2.78
C HIS A 15 -4.26 13.53 -3.34
N GLN A 16 -4.23 14.50 -4.25
CA GLN A 16 -5.44 15.03 -4.86
C GLN A 16 -6.02 14.06 -5.91
N GLU A 17 -5.15 13.50 -6.75
CA GLU A 17 -5.52 12.56 -7.80
C GLU A 17 -4.31 11.73 -8.25
N PHE A 18 -4.59 10.61 -8.91
CA PHE A 18 -3.59 9.80 -9.61
C PHE A 18 -4.04 9.55 -11.04
N PRO A 19 -3.12 9.58 -12.04
CA PRO A 19 -3.46 9.31 -13.43
C PRO A 19 -3.93 7.87 -13.66
N THR A 20 -3.39 6.92 -12.90
CA THR A 20 -3.71 5.50 -13.00
C THR A 20 -3.85 4.85 -11.63
N TRP A 21 -4.51 3.70 -11.57
CA TRP A 21 -4.61 2.93 -10.32
C TRP A 21 -3.25 2.38 -9.87
N GLN A 22 -2.32 2.13 -10.81
CA GLN A 22 -0.95 1.72 -10.49
C GLN A 22 -0.21 2.85 -9.78
N ASP A 23 -0.38 4.09 -10.23
CA ASP A 23 0.23 5.26 -9.58
C ASP A 23 -0.35 5.46 -8.18
N ALA A 24 -1.64 5.20 -7.97
CA ALA A 24 -2.25 5.22 -6.63
C ALA A 24 -1.65 4.14 -5.70
N ILE A 25 -1.41 2.92 -6.20
CA ILE A 25 -0.76 1.86 -5.40
C ILE A 25 0.70 2.22 -5.06
N LYS A 26 1.41 2.87 -5.98
CA LYS A 26 2.75 3.40 -5.71
C LYS A 26 2.71 4.46 -4.61
N GLY A 27 1.78 5.43 -4.71
CA GLY A 27 1.55 6.45 -3.69
C GLY A 27 1.23 5.86 -2.31
N CYS A 28 0.38 4.82 -2.23
CA CYS A 28 0.11 4.12 -0.96
C CYS A 28 1.36 3.53 -0.31
N GLY A 29 2.32 3.09 -1.13
CA GLY A 29 3.55 2.45 -0.69
C GLY A 29 4.65 3.42 -0.27
N GLU A 30 4.61 4.69 -0.69
CA GLU A 30 5.69 5.67 -0.49
C GLU A 30 6.11 5.76 0.98
N THR A 31 5.15 6.01 1.87
CA THR A 31 5.42 6.18 3.29
C THR A 31 5.96 4.90 3.95
N LEU A 32 5.49 3.72 3.52
CA LEU A 32 5.99 2.44 4.02
C LEU A 32 7.42 2.16 3.53
N ILE A 33 7.77 2.61 2.31
CA ILE A 33 9.14 2.52 1.77
C ILE A 33 10.06 3.46 2.56
N GLU A 34 9.66 4.71 2.75
CA GLU A 34 10.44 5.72 3.49
C GLU A 34 10.76 5.27 4.91
N GLN A 35 9.80 4.64 5.59
CA GLN A 35 9.97 4.10 6.95
C GLN A 35 10.61 2.69 7.00
N GLY A 36 10.95 2.13 5.83
CA GLY A 36 11.64 0.85 5.70
C GLY A 36 10.80 -0.38 6.11
N PHE A 37 9.48 -0.32 5.92
CA PHE A 37 8.59 -1.46 6.09
C PHE A 37 8.62 -2.37 4.86
N ILE A 38 8.70 -1.77 3.68
CA ILE A 38 8.73 -2.45 2.39
C ILE A 38 9.78 -1.83 1.44
N ASP A 39 10.01 -2.44 0.29
CA ASP A 39 10.65 -1.80 -0.86
C ASP A 39 9.78 -1.88 -2.13
N ASN A 40 10.28 -1.30 -3.23
CA ASN A 40 9.57 -1.24 -4.52
C ASN A 40 9.14 -2.61 -5.06
N ARG A 41 9.84 -3.71 -4.74
CA ARG A 41 9.45 -5.05 -5.20
C ARG A 41 8.09 -5.45 -4.64
N TYR A 42 7.76 -5.03 -3.42
CA TYR A 42 6.45 -5.32 -2.84
C TYR A 42 5.33 -4.56 -3.56
N VAL A 43 5.56 -3.28 -3.89
CA VAL A 43 4.60 -2.46 -4.65
C VAL A 43 4.34 -3.08 -6.03
N GLU A 44 5.40 -3.48 -6.74
CA GLU A 44 5.27 -4.17 -8.02
C GLU A 44 4.55 -5.52 -7.90
N ALA A 45 4.77 -6.27 -6.81
CA ALA A 45 4.04 -7.50 -6.53
C ALA A 45 2.54 -7.26 -6.34
N ILE A 46 2.13 -6.19 -5.65
CA ILE A 46 0.72 -5.80 -5.52
C ILE A 46 0.12 -5.50 -6.89
N ILE A 47 0.78 -4.66 -7.70
CA ILE A 47 0.32 -4.27 -9.04
C ILE A 47 0.15 -5.52 -9.93
N LYS A 48 1.12 -6.45 -9.88
CA LYS A 48 1.05 -7.72 -10.60
C LYS A 48 -0.16 -8.55 -10.16
N CYS A 49 -0.38 -8.71 -8.86
CA CYS A 49 -1.52 -9.47 -8.34
C CYS A 49 -2.86 -8.85 -8.78
N VAL A 50 -3.00 -7.52 -8.73
CA VAL A 50 -4.22 -6.83 -9.17
C VAL A 50 -4.44 -7.00 -10.68
N THR A 51 -3.35 -7.00 -11.46
CA THR A 51 -3.42 -7.24 -12.91
C THR A 51 -3.86 -8.67 -13.24
N GLU A 52 -3.38 -9.66 -12.48
CA GLU A 52 -3.65 -11.08 -12.72
C GLU A 52 -5.03 -11.52 -12.20
N TYR A 53 -5.39 -11.10 -10.98
CA TYR A 53 -6.58 -11.57 -10.27
C TYR A 53 -7.74 -10.57 -10.26
N GLY A 54 -7.55 -9.40 -10.88
CA GLY A 54 -8.49 -8.30 -10.80
C GLY A 54 -8.45 -7.58 -9.45
N PRO A 55 -9.42 -6.70 -9.16
CA PRO A 55 -9.39 -5.77 -8.03
C PRO A 55 -9.76 -6.42 -6.68
N TYR A 56 -9.12 -7.53 -6.30
CA TYR A 56 -9.37 -8.23 -5.02
C TYR A 56 -9.09 -7.37 -3.77
N ILE A 57 -8.34 -6.28 -3.94
CA ILE A 57 -7.99 -5.33 -2.89
C ILE A 57 -9.14 -4.38 -2.53
N VAL A 58 -10.22 -4.31 -3.32
CA VAL A 58 -11.37 -3.43 -3.07
C VAL A 58 -12.27 -4.07 -2.02
N ILE A 59 -12.42 -3.41 -0.86
CA ILE A 59 -13.19 -3.92 0.26
C ILE A 59 -14.63 -3.38 0.30
N CYS A 60 -14.84 -2.15 -0.19
CA CYS A 60 -16.16 -1.55 -0.38
C CYS A 60 -16.06 -0.39 -1.41
N PRO A 61 -17.18 0.19 -1.86
CA PRO A 61 -17.15 1.31 -2.79
C PRO A 61 -16.23 2.43 -2.31
N ASN A 62 -15.30 2.85 -3.17
CA ASN A 62 -14.29 3.88 -2.92
C ASN A 62 -13.24 3.56 -1.85
N VAL A 63 -13.13 2.30 -1.39
CA VAL A 63 -12.08 1.90 -0.43
C VAL A 63 -11.37 0.65 -0.92
N ALA A 64 -10.05 0.76 -1.06
CA ALA A 64 -9.15 -0.35 -1.37
C ALA A 64 -8.08 -0.49 -0.29
N MET A 65 -7.64 -1.72 -0.07
CA MET A 65 -6.53 -2.06 0.83
C MET A 65 -5.47 -2.79 0.01
N PRO A 66 -4.55 -2.09 -0.66
CA PRO A 66 -3.52 -2.71 -1.49
C PRO A 66 -2.60 -3.60 -0.64
N HIS A 67 -2.53 -4.90 -0.95
CA HIS A 67 -1.65 -5.86 -0.29
C HIS A 67 -1.36 -7.03 -1.23
N SER A 68 -0.20 -7.68 -1.11
CA SER A 68 0.16 -8.88 -1.87
C SER A 68 0.12 -10.13 -0.97
N THR A 69 0.57 -11.27 -1.50
CA THR A 69 0.60 -12.55 -0.80
C THR A 69 1.59 -12.56 0.38
N LEU A 70 1.32 -13.43 1.35
CA LEU A 70 2.22 -13.65 2.48
C LEU A 70 3.59 -14.15 1.98
N GLY A 71 4.67 -13.54 2.46
CA GLY A 71 6.03 -13.90 2.06
C GLY A 71 6.47 -13.32 0.71
N ALA A 72 5.71 -12.37 0.15
CA ALA A 72 6.18 -11.58 -1.00
C ALA A 72 7.52 -10.90 -0.68
N GLU A 73 8.39 -10.83 -1.69
CA GLU A 73 9.68 -10.17 -1.54
C GLU A 73 9.51 -8.68 -1.22
N GLY A 74 10.49 -8.13 -0.50
CA GLY A 74 10.52 -6.70 -0.20
C GLY A 74 9.61 -6.29 0.96
N VAL A 75 9.17 -7.22 1.83
CA VAL A 75 8.53 -6.90 3.12
C VAL A 75 9.50 -7.18 4.26
N TYR A 76 9.72 -6.17 5.11
CA TYR A 76 10.70 -6.22 6.20
C TYR A 76 10.06 -6.10 7.58
N LYS A 77 8.90 -5.45 7.69
CA LYS A 77 8.18 -5.22 8.94
C LYS A 77 6.67 -5.28 8.71
N THR A 78 5.93 -5.64 9.75
CA THR A 78 4.47 -5.53 9.75
C THR A 78 4.08 -4.07 10.01
N GLY A 79 3.23 -3.50 9.16
CA GLY A 79 2.69 -2.15 9.32
C GLY A 79 1.53 -1.88 8.37
N ILE A 80 0.80 -0.81 8.65
CA ILE A 80 -0.29 -0.29 7.81
C ILE A 80 -0.05 1.21 7.63
N SER A 81 -0.15 1.69 6.41
CA SER A 81 -0.27 3.12 6.10
C SER A 81 -1.70 3.47 5.68
N PHE A 82 -2.03 4.76 5.77
CA PHE A 82 -3.32 5.29 5.33
C PHE A 82 -3.10 6.41 4.32
N MET A 83 -3.70 6.30 3.14
CA MET A 83 -3.66 7.29 2.07
C MET A 83 -5.07 7.78 1.74
#